data_AF-A0A4R4A740-F1
#
_entry.id   AF-A0A4R4A740-F1
#
_cell.length_a   1.000
_cell.length_b   1.000
_cell.length_c   1.000
_cell.angle_alpha   90.00
_cell.angle_beta   90.00
_cell.angle_gamma   90.00
#
_symmetry.space_group_name_H-M   'P 1'
#
loop_
_entity.id
_entity.type
_entity.pdbx_description
1 polymer ?
#
loop_
_entity_poly.entity_id
_entity_poly.type
_entity_poly.pdbx_seq_one_letter_code
_entity_poly.pdbx_strand_id
1 'polypeptide(L)' 'RNIQPQLARRNTPHGSGLGTTRWVVERSLAWLHQFRRLRVHFERRADIHEAFLFLGLALICWNALEWA' A
#
# COMPACT_ATOMS: atom_id res chain seq x y z
N ARG A 1 23.99 3.52 -2.02
CA ARG A 1 22.55 3.23 -2.23
C ARG A 1 22.45 1.96 -3.05
N ASN A 2 22.32 0.79 -2.42
CA ASN A 2 22.43 -0.52 -3.09
C ASN A 2 21.20 -1.37 -2.76
N ILE A 3 20.03 -0.98 -3.30
CA ILE A 3 18.82 -1.79 -3.20
C ILE A 3 18.72 -2.59 -4.49
N GLN A 4 18.88 -3.91 -4.39
CA GLN A 4 18.73 -4.79 -5.53
C GLN A 4 17.23 -4.97 -5.84
N PRO A 5 16.74 -4.53 -7.01
CA PRO A 5 15.34 -4.67 -7.35
C PRO A 5 15.01 -6.14 -7.59
N GLN A 6 14.16 -6.70 -6.74
CA GLN A 6 13.63 -8.04 -6.93
C GLN A 6 12.35 -7.97 -7.77
N LEU A 7 12.51 -7.75 -9.07
CA LEU A 7 11.42 -7.77 -10.05
C LEU A 7 11.54 -9.04 -10.89
N ALA A 8 10.40 -9.66 -11.18
CA ALA A 8 10.35 -10.77 -12.12
C ALA A 8 10.83 -10.30 -13.51
N ARG A 9 11.62 -11.12 -14.20
CA ARG A 9 12.06 -10.80 -15.56
C ARG A 9 10.89 -10.96 -16.54
N ARG A 10 10.88 -10.15 -17.59
CA ARG A 10 9.85 -10.26 -18.65
C ARG A 10 9.95 -11.64 -19.32
N ASN A 11 8.80 -12.24 -19.64
CA ASN A 11 8.67 -13.57 -20.27
C ASN A 11 9.15 -14.78 -19.44
N THR A 12 9.32 -14.64 -18.12
CA THR A 12 9.53 -15.81 -17.24
C THR A 12 8.20 -16.32 -16.68
N PRO A 13 8.05 -17.66 -16.47
CA PRO A 13 6.89 -18.22 -15.80
C PRO A 13 6.64 -17.53 -14.46
N HIS A 14 5.37 -17.33 -14.10
CA HIS A 14 4.99 -16.84 -12.77
C HIS A 14 5.40 -17.91 -11.73
N GLY A 15 6.56 -17.72 -11.11
CA GLY A 15 6.86 -18.38 -9.85
C GLY A 15 6.06 -17.69 -8.75
N SER A 16 5.55 -18.44 -7.78
CA SER A 16 4.80 -17.97 -6.61
C SER A 16 5.59 -17.01 -5.68
N GLY A 17 6.61 -16.32 -6.18
CA GLY A 17 7.58 -15.52 -5.46
C GLY A 17 7.03 -14.25 -4.82
N LEU A 18 7.69 -13.11 -5.04
CA LEU A 18 7.36 -11.84 -4.38
C LEU A 18 5.92 -11.36 -4.55
N GLY A 19 5.20 -11.81 -5.58
CA GLY A 19 3.79 -11.45 -5.78
C GLY A 19 2.91 -11.83 -4.59
N THR A 20 3.11 -13.00 -3.97
CA THR A 20 2.32 -13.42 -2.80
C THR A 20 2.58 -12.54 -1.57
N THR A 21 3.84 -12.15 -1.35
CA THR A 21 4.23 -11.31 -0.21
C THR A 21 3.93 -9.83 -0.45
N ARG A 22 4.13 -9.34 -1.68
CA ARG A 22 3.85 -7.96 -2.10
C ARG A 22 2.37 -7.68 -2.22
N TRP A 23 1.56 -8.68 -2.61
CA TRP A 23 0.12 -8.52 -2.75
C TRP A 23 -0.52 -7.91 -1.49
N VAL A 24 -0.08 -8.32 -0.29
CA VAL A 24 -0.61 -7.75 0.96
C VAL A 24 -0.35 -6.24 1.03
N VAL A 25 0.87 -5.80 0.70
CA VAL A 25 1.27 -4.39 0.69
C VAL A 25 0.57 -3.62 -0.43
N GLU A 26 0.56 -4.17 -1.65
CA GLU A 26 -0.04 -3.57 -2.83
C GLU A 26 -1.55 -3.42 -2.68
N ARG A 27 -2.22 -4.40 -2.04
CA ARG A 27 -3.63 -4.32 -1.66
C ARG A 27 -3.89 -3.21 -0.66
N SER A 28 -3.08 -3.13 0.40
CA SER A 28 -3.20 -2.04 1.40
C SER A 28 -3.00 -0.66 0.76
N LEU A 29 -2.03 -0.52 -0.13
CA LEU A 29 -1.82 0.71 -0.90
C LEU A 29 -3.03 1.02 -1.81
N ALA A 30 -3.59 0.01 -2.50
CA ALA A 30 -4.76 0.20 -3.36
C ALA A 30 -5.98 0.73 -2.58
N TRP A 31 -6.18 0.28 -1.33
CA TRP A 31 -7.21 0.83 -0.44
C TRP A 31 -6.91 2.26 -0.02
N LEU A 32 -5.67 2.56 0.38
CA LEU A 32 -5.28 3.93 0.75
C LEU A 32 -5.45 4.91 -0.42
N HIS A 33 -5.23 4.47 -1.66
CA HIS A 33 -5.41 5.29 -2.86
C HIS A 33 -6.88 5.64 -3.15
N GLN A 34 -7.86 5.00 -2.51
CA GLN A 34 -9.26 5.42 -2.57
C GLN A 34 -9.49 6.74 -1.81
N PHE A 35 -8.66 7.03 -0.81
CA PHE A 35 -8.67 8.32 -0.14
C PHE A 35 -7.88 9.35 -0.97
N ARG A 36 -8.59 10.30 -1.60
CA ARG A 36 -7.98 11.28 -2.53
C ARG A 36 -6.70 11.95 -2.01
N ARG A 37 -6.62 12.26 -0.71
CA ARG A 37 -5.47 12.91 -0.06
C ARG A 37 -4.27 12.00 0.17
N LEU A 38 -4.48 10.69 0.18
CA LEU A 38 -3.43 9.69 0.35
C LEU A 38 -2.92 9.12 -0.98
N ARG A 39 -3.71 9.27 -2.07
CA ARG A 39 -3.30 8.86 -3.42
C ARG A 39 -2.13 9.67 -3.97
N VAL A 40 -2.13 10.98 -3.72
CA VAL A 40 -1.09 11.91 -4.15
C VAL A 40 -0.74 12.75 -2.94
N HIS A 41 0.56 12.92 -2.67
CA HIS A 41 1.03 13.74 -1.56
C HIS A 41 0.77 15.22 -1.85
N PHE A 42 -0.34 15.74 -1.34
CA PHE A 42 -0.71 17.16 -1.47
C PHE A 42 -0.20 17.99 -0.29
N GLU A 43 0.01 17.35 0.85
CA GLU A 43 0.39 18.01 2.09
C GLU A 43 1.85 18.47 2.03
N ARG A 44 2.11 19.76 2.28
CA ARG A 44 3.48 20.27 2.36
C ARG A 44 4.23 19.75 3.60
N ARG A 45 3.51 19.35 4.65
CA ARG A 45 4.09 18.84 5.90
C ARG A 45 3.83 17.35 6.05
N ALA A 46 4.87 16.61 6.44
CA ALA A 46 4.82 15.16 6.59
C ALA A 46 3.92 14.70 7.74
N ASP A 47 3.87 15.46 8.84
CA ASP A 47 3.03 15.18 10.02
C ASP A 47 1.53 15.16 9.69
N ILE A 48 1.08 16.09 8.84
CA ILE A 48 -0.32 16.11 8.37
C ILE A 48 -0.61 14.87 7.53
N HIS A 49 0.30 14.50 6.62
CA HIS A 49 0.13 13.31 5.79
C HIS A 49 0.12 12.03 6.63
N GLU A 50 0.99 11.94 7.63
CA GLU A 50 1.05 10.84 8.59
C GLU A 50 -0.25 10.72 9.38
N ALA A 51 -0.83 11.83 9.85
CA ALA A 51 -2.12 11.80 10.54
C ALA A 51 -3.26 11.27 9.63
N PHE A 52 -3.30 11.67 8.36
CA PHE A 52 -4.26 11.11 7.40
C PHE A 52 -4.02 9.63 7.13
N LEU A 53 -2.74 9.21 7.08
CA LEU A 53 -2.39 7.80 6.88
C LEU A 53 -2.94 6.95 8.03
N PHE A 54 -2.73 7.36 9.28
CA PHE A 54 -3.27 6.67 10.45
C PHE A 54 -4.81 6.63 10.43
N LEU A 55 -5.47 7.74 10.09
CA LEU A 55 -6.93 7.78 9.98
C LEU A 55 -7.44 6.82 8.90
N GLY A 56 -6.81 6.81 7.72
CA GLY A 56 -7.18 5.91 6.62
C GLY A 56 -7.00 4.44 6.99
N LEU A 57 -5.91 4.09 7.67
CA LEU A 57 -5.67 2.74 8.18
C LEU A 57 -6.69 2.34 9.25
N ALA A 58 -7.03 3.22 10.17
CA ALA A 58 -8.05 2.96 11.20
C ALA A 58 -9.42 2.64 10.57
N LEU A 59 -9.82 3.38 9.53
CA LEU A 59 -11.05 3.11 8.79
C LEU A 59 -11.01 1.76 8.06
N ILE A 60 -9.88 1.41 7.41
CA ILE A 60 -9.73 0.10 6.76
C ILE A 60 -9.86 -1.03 7.79
N CYS A 61 -9.20 -0.91 8.94
CA CYS A 61 -9.28 -1.88 10.02
C CYS A 61 -10.70 -1.98 10.60
N TRP A 62 -11.38 -0.86 10.80
CA TRP A 62 -12.77 -0.84 11.26
C TRP A 62 -13.70 -1.60 10.30
N ASN A 63 -13.64 -1.29 9.01
CA ASN A 63 -14.45 -1.99 8.02
C ASN A 63 -14.12 -3.49 7.97
N ALA A 64 -12.84 -3.85 8.06
CA ALA A 64 -12.44 -5.26 8.08
C ALA A 64 -12.99 -6.01 9.31
N LEU A 65 -13.09 -5.35 10.47
CA LEU A 65 -13.68 -5.92 11.69
C LEU A 65 -15.19 -6.03 11.61
N GLU A 66 -15.87 -5.03 11.03
CA GLU A 66 -17.33 -5.07 10.83
C GLU A 66 -17.75 -6.19 9.87
N TRP A 67 -16.87 -6.55 8.92
CA TRP A 67 -17.12 -7.59 7.94
C TRP A 67 -16.70 -9.00 8.42
N ALA A 68 -16.04 -9.10 9.58
CA ALA A 68 -15.58 -10.35 10.19
C ALA A 68 -16.62 -10.91 11.16
#